data_AF-X1ANJ7-F1
#
_entry.id   AF-X1ANJ7-F1
#
_cell.length_a   1.000
_cell.length_b   1.000
_cell.length_c   1.000
_cell.angle_alpha   90.00
_cell.angle_beta   90.00
_cell.angle_gamma   90.00
#
_symmetry.space_group_name_H-M   'P 1'
#
loop_
_entity.id
_entity.type
_entity.pdbx_description
1 polymer ?
#
loop_
_entity_poly.entity_id
_entity_poly.type
_entity_poly.pdbx_seq_one_letter_code
_entity_poly.pdbx_strand_id
1 'polypeptide(L)'
;ASGFMGSINGSSVANTVTTGSFTIPLMKSIGYRKDFAGAVEAAASTGGQILPPVMGAAAFVMAEFLGIPYIKIAYAAAIPAVIYFIAVGTMVHLEACKYGLKGLPKERLPKLGKVVKARGHLIIPIIGLVYLLVRGYTPLFSAFWAIVMSLAISMVKSETRLNLKKLGEAFEDGAKSALGVAAACACAGMVVGTVTLTGLGLKIANGLVMLGQGNLMLTLFFTMIASILLGMGLPTTAKYIILSIMAAPALVDLGVQPLAAHLFILYFGVIADLTPPVAVAAYAGAGIAGGNSM
;
A
#
# COMPACT_ATOMS: atom_id res chain seq x y z
N ALA A 1 -7.13 6.01 -9.81
CA ALA A 1 -6.94 4.59 -10.16
C ALA A 1 -5.95 3.94 -9.21
N SER A 2 -4.73 4.46 -9.14
CA SER A 2 -3.62 3.88 -8.37
C SER A 2 -3.90 3.80 -6.88
N GLY A 3 -4.50 4.83 -6.26
CA GLY A 3 -4.89 4.73 -4.83
C GLY A 3 -5.82 3.56 -4.52
N PHE A 4 -6.82 3.32 -5.37
CA PHE A 4 -7.76 2.21 -5.20
C PHE A 4 -7.08 0.84 -5.41
N MET A 5 -6.31 0.70 -6.51
CA MET A 5 -5.56 -0.53 -6.80
C MET A 5 -4.52 -0.83 -5.71
N GLY A 6 -3.86 0.21 -5.20
CA GLY A 6 -2.88 0.11 -4.12
C GLY A 6 -3.49 -0.30 -2.80
N SER A 7 -4.74 0.10 -2.52
CA SER A 7 -5.46 -0.40 -1.33
C SER A 7 -5.65 -1.91 -1.39
N ILE A 8 -5.88 -2.46 -2.59
CA ILE A 8 -6.15 -3.89 -2.80
C ILE A 8 -4.86 -4.71 -2.74
N ASN A 9 -3.84 -4.32 -3.52
CA ASN A 9 -2.63 -5.14 -3.65
C ASN A 9 -1.57 -4.86 -2.56
N GLY A 10 -1.64 -3.73 -1.86
CA GLY A 10 -0.73 -3.40 -0.77
C GLY A 10 0.74 -3.23 -1.18
N SER A 11 1.03 -2.93 -2.45
CA SER A 11 2.39 -2.82 -2.98
C SER A 11 2.55 -1.56 -3.83
N SER A 12 3.40 -0.63 -3.39
CA SER A 12 3.75 0.60 -4.12
C SER A 12 4.32 0.29 -5.50
N VAL A 13 5.36 -0.54 -5.57
CA VAL A 13 6.11 -0.82 -6.81
C VAL A 13 5.24 -1.59 -7.80
N ALA A 14 4.57 -2.65 -7.35
CA ALA A 14 3.70 -3.44 -8.24
C ALA A 14 2.55 -2.58 -8.78
N ASN A 15 1.99 -1.69 -7.94
CA ASN A 15 0.96 -0.77 -8.37
C ASN A 15 1.49 0.29 -9.35
N THR A 16 2.66 0.87 -9.11
CA THR A 16 3.30 1.82 -10.04
C THR A 16 3.56 1.15 -11.40
N VAL A 17 4.01 -0.10 -11.43
CA VAL A 17 4.27 -0.81 -12.69
C VAL A 17 2.97 -1.14 -13.42
N THR A 18 1.98 -1.67 -12.70
CA THR A 18 0.71 -2.09 -13.30
C THR A 18 -0.16 -0.91 -13.70
N THR A 19 -0.53 -0.04 -12.76
CA THR A 19 -1.39 1.11 -13.02
C THR A 19 -0.66 2.17 -13.85
N GLY A 20 0.62 2.41 -13.56
CA GLY A 20 1.46 3.39 -14.27
C GLY A 20 1.62 3.12 -15.76
N SER A 21 1.60 1.85 -16.18
CA SER A 21 1.65 1.49 -17.61
C SER A 21 0.52 2.11 -18.44
N PHE A 22 -0.60 2.46 -17.81
CA PHE A 22 -1.73 3.13 -18.47
C PHE A 22 -1.90 4.60 -18.04
N THR A 23 -1.71 4.92 -16.76
CA THR A 23 -1.94 6.27 -16.24
C THR A 23 -0.85 7.25 -16.63
N ILE A 24 0.42 6.83 -16.69
CA ILE A 24 1.54 7.70 -17.06
C ILE A 24 1.43 8.14 -18.53
N PRO A 25 1.23 7.24 -19.52
CA PRO A 25 0.98 7.66 -20.90
C PRO A 25 -0.25 8.56 -21.04
N LEU A 26 -1.31 8.29 -20.28
CA LEU A 26 -2.52 9.10 -20.29
C LEU A 26 -2.24 10.53 -19.80
N MET A 27 -1.54 10.68 -18.66
CA MET A 27 -1.14 12.00 -18.14
C MET A 27 -0.26 12.74 -19.15
N LYS A 28 0.71 12.06 -19.76
CA LYS A 28 1.56 12.64 -20.80
C LYS A 28 0.76 13.09 -22.03
N SER A 29 -0.24 12.31 -22.45
CA SER A 29 -1.09 12.67 -23.61
C SER A 29 -1.94 13.92 -23.38
N ILE A 30 -2.19 14.27 -22.12
CA ILE A 30 -2.94 15.46 -21.68
C ILE A 30 -2.00 16.68 -21.52
N GLY A 31 -0.67 16.47 -21.53
CA GLY A 31 0.34 17.52 -21.48
C GLY A 31 1.14 17.60 -20.17
N TYR A 32 0.98 16.65 -19.25
CA TYR A 32 1.86 16.59 -18.06
C TYR A 32 3.30 16.25 -18.46
N ARG A 33 4.26 16.87 -17.76
CA ARG A 33 5.68 16.53 -17.90
C ARG A 33 5.93 15.07 -17.52
N LYS A 34 6.87 14.44 -18.21
CA LYS A 34 7.23 13.03 -17.99
C LYS A 34 7.57 12.73 -16.53
N ASP A 35 8.43 13.53 -15.90
CA ASP A 35 8.90 13.28 -14.54
C ASP A 35 7.77 13.49 -13.52
N PHE A 36 6.91 14.50 -13.75
CA PHE A 36 5.74 14.75 -12.92
C PHE A 36 4.72 13.61 -13.02
N ALA A 37 4.44 13.10 -14.23
CA ALA A 37 3.54 11.97 -14.41
C ALA A 37 4.03 10.71 -13.67
N GLY A 38 5.34 10.41 -13.76
CA GLY A 38 5.95 9.32 -13.01
C GLY A 38 5.86 9.52 -11.48
N ALA A 39 6.13 10.74 -11.01
CA ALA A 39 6.08 11.08 -9.58
C ALA A 39 4.65 10.99 -9.01
N VAL A 40 3.64 11.48 -9.74
CA VAL A 40 2.23 11.39 -9.33
C VAL A 40 1.79 9.93 -9.22
N GLU A 41 2.17 9.10 -10.19
CA GLU A 41 1.84 7.68 -10.15
C GLU A 41 2.50 6.98 -8.96
N ALA A 42 3.79 7.24 -8.73
CA ALA A 42 4.51 6.68 -7.59
C ALA A 42 3.87 7.13 -6.27
N ALA A 43 3.57 8.43 -6.11
CA ALA A 43 2.96 8.97 -4.90
C ALA A 43 1.56 8.38 -4.66
N ALA A 44 0.70 8.33 -5.69
CA ALA A 44 -0.63 7.75 -5.58
C ALA A 44 -0.59 6.24 -5.30
N SER A 45 0.40 5.53 -5.85
CA SER A 45 0.60 4.10 -5.63
C SER A 45 1.07 3.79 -4.22
N THR A 46 2.04 4.55 -3.72
CA THR A 46 2.55 4.44 -2.35
C THR A 46 1.46 4.74 -1.32
N GLY A 47 0.69 5.82 -1.51
CA GLY A 47 -0.44 6.16 -0.63
C GLY A 47 -1.57 5.14 -0.64
N GLY A 48 -1.72 4.35 -1.70
CA GLY A 48 -2.71 3.29 -1.76
C GLY A 48 -2.52 2.24 -0.66
N GLN A 49 -1.30 1.99 -0.22
CA GLN A 49 -0.98 0.99 0.80
C GLN A 49 -1.58 1.31 2.18
N ILE A 50 -1.82 2.59 2.46
CA ILE A 50 -2.40 3.05 3.74
C ILE A 50 -3.90 3.37 3.62
N LEU A 51 -4.48 3.27 2.42
CA LEU A 51 -5.87 3.59 2.16
C LEU A 51 -6.79 2.42 2.51
N PRO A 52 -7.78 2.59 3.41
CA PRO A 52 -8.86 1.63 3.60
C PRO A 52 -9.61 1.34 2.29
N PRO A 53 -10.15 0.13 2.07
CA PRO A 53 -10.58 -0.81 3.11
C PRO A 53 -9.81 -2.13 3.17
N VAL A 54 -8.73 -2.28 2.38
CA VAL A 54 -7.91 -3.51 2.38
C VAL A 54 -6.51 -3.22 2.92
N MET A 55 -5.88 -2.08 2.58
CA MET A 55 -4.60 -1.60 3.14
C MET A 55 -3.44 -2.61 3.03
N GLY A 56 -3.53 -3.56 2.11
CA GLY A 56 -2.53 -4.61 1.93
C GLY A 56 -2.36 -5.59 3.10
N ALA A 57 -1.40 -6.50 2.95
CA ALA A 57 -1.12 -7.54 3.94
C ALA A 57 -0.53 -7.00 5.27
N ALA A 58 0.20 -5.88 5.23
CA ALA A 58 0.82 -5.29 6.42
C ALA A 58 -0.20 -4.88 7.49
N ALA A 59 -1.38 -4.39 7.09
CA ALA A 59 -2.44 -4.04 8.03
C ALA A 59 -3.06 -5.28 8.72
N PHE A 60 -3.09 -6.43 8.05
CA PHE A 60 -3.52 -7.69 8.66
C PHE A 60 -2.49 -8.22 9.66
N VAL A 61 -1.20 -8.16 9.31
CA VAL A 61 -0.12 -8.49 10.25
C VAL A 61 -0.15 -7.54 11.44
N MET A 62 -0.46 -6.25 11.24
CA MET A 62 -0.64 -5.31 12.35
C MET A 62 -1.81 -5.67 13.27
N ALA A 63 -2.94 -6.08 12.71
CA ALA A 63 -4.10 -6.55 13.48
C ALA A 63 -3.72 -7.75 14.38
N GLU A 64 -2.96 -8.68 13.83
CA GLU A 64 -2.47 -9.86 14.54
C GLU A 64 -1.47 -9.50 15.64
N PHE A 65 -0.45 -8.69 15.31
CA PHE A 65 0.57 -8.23 16.28
C PHE A 65 -0.02 -7.45 17.46
N LEU A 66 -0.99 -6.57 17.20
CA LEU A 66 -1.63 -5.76 18.24
C LEU A 66 -2.79 -6.48 18.94
N GLY A 67 -3.23 -7.63 18.42
CA GLY A 67 -4.39 -8.35 18.94
C GLY A 67 -5.71 -7.55 18.85
N ILE A 68 -5.84 -6.64 17.88
CA ILE A 68 -7.03 -5.80 17.70
C ILE A 68 -7.73 -6.09 16.37
N PRO A 69 -9.06 -5.87 16.28
CA PRO A 69 -9.77 -6.03 15.01
C PRO A 69 -9.23 -5.11 13.91
N TYR A 70 -9.06 -5.65 12.70
CA TYR A 70 -8.60 -4.92 11.50
C TYR A 70 -9.37 -3.60 11.29
N ILE A 71 -10.68 -3.62 11.51
CA ILE A 71 -11.52 -2.45 11.28
C ILE A 71 -11.10 -1.25 12.13
N LYS A 72 -10.54 -1.47 13.34
CA LYS A 72 -10.00 -0.37 14.16
C LYS A 72 -8.78 0.29 13.50
N ILE A 73 -7.92 -0.51 12.90
CA ILE A 73 -6.75 -0.02 12.14
C ILE A 73 -7.23 0.75 10.90
N ALA A 74 -8.20 0.21 10.17
CA ALA A 74 -8.77 0.86 8.99
C ALA A 74 -9.41 2.21 9.34
N TYR A 75 -10.17 2.30 10.43
CA TYR A 75 -10.73 3.56 10.90
C TYR A 75 -9.64 4.57 11.28
N ALA A 76 -8.61 4.14 12.02
CA ALA A 76 -7.51 5.02 12.40
C ALA A 76 -6.73 5.54 11.19
N ALA A 77 -6.56 4.72 10.14
CA ALA A 77 -5.86 5.11 8.92
C ALA A 77 -6.69 5.91 7.92
N ALA A 78 -8.02 5.94 8.05
CA ALA A 78 -8.90 6.64 7.12
C ALA A 78 -8.61 8.14 7.06
N ILE A 79 -8.44 8.80 8.20
CA ILE A 79 -8.19 10.25 8.26
C ILE A 79 -6.84 10.60 7.60
N PRO A 80 -5.70 9.98 7.99
CA PRO A 80 -4.42 10.21 7.31
C PRO A 80 -4.45 9.93 5.81
N ALA A 81 -5.14 8.85 5.39
CA ALA A 81 -5.22 8.50 3.98
C ALA A 81 -6.00 9.54 3.16
N VAL A 82 -7.14 10.04 3.69
CA VAL A 82 -7.90 11.11 3.03
C VAL A 82 -7.06 12.37 2.90
N ILE A 83 -6.37 12.79 3.97
CA ILE A 83 -5.49 13.97 3.94
C ILE A 83 -4.37 13.78 2.91
N TYR A 84 -3.73 12.61 2.86
CA TYR A 84 -2.69 12.29 1.90
C TYR A 84 -3.20 12.43 0.45
N PHE A 85 -4.36 11.84 0.13
CA PHE A 85 -4.90 11.90 -1.23
C PHE A 85 -5.44 13.29 -1.60
N ILE A 86 -5.93 14.07 -0.64
CA ILE A 86 -6.26 15.49 -0.86
C ILE A 86 -4.99 16.27 -1.20
N ALA A 87 -3.89 16.04 -0.49
CA ALA A 87 -2.61 16.71 -0.76
C ALA A 87 -2.07 16.34 -2.15
N VAL A 88 -2.03 15.05 -2.50
CA VAL A 88 -1.62 14.59 -3.83
C VAL A 88 -2.54 15.15 -4.92
N GLY A 89 -3.85 15.09 -4.73
CA GLY A 89 -4.84 15.61 -5.68
C GLY A 89 -4.73 17.12 -5.88
N THR A 90 -4.48 17.87 -4.81
CA THR A 90 -4.26 19.32 -4.86
C THR A 90 -3.00 19.65 -5.65
N MET A 91 -1.89 18.93 -5.42
CA MET A 91 -0.64 19.13 -6.18
C MET A 91 -0.82 18.86 -7.68
N VAL A 92 -1.54 17.79 -8.03
CA VAL A 92 -1.88 17.48 -9.43
C VAL A 92 -2.74 18.59 -10.04
N HIS A 93 -3.75 19.08 -9.31
CA HIS A 93 -4.62 20.15 -9.76
C HIS A 93 -3.87 21.46 -9.99
N LEU A 94 -3.02 21.86 -9.04
CA LEU A 94 -2.20 23.07 -9.15
C LEU A 94 -1.22 22.99 -10.32
N GLU A 95 -0.60 21.84 -10.56
CA GLU A 95 0.26 21.63 -11.73
C GLU A 95 -0.57 21.74 -13.04
N ALA A 96 -1.77 21.17 -13.07
CA ALA A 96 -2.67 21.30 -14.22
C ALA A 96 -3.03 22.76 -14.52
N CYS A 97 -3.39 23.53 -13.48
CA CYS A 97 -3.70 24.95 -13.59
C CYS A 97 -2.49 25.77 -14.05
N LYS A 98 -1.31 25.49 -13.50
CA LYS A 98 -0.06 26.18 -13.85
C LYS A 98 0.30 26.06 -15.33
N TYR A 99 0.04 24.91 -15.95
CA TYR A 99 0.30 24.67 -17.37
C TYR A 99 -0.95 24.78 -18.26
N GLY A 100 -2.09 25.21 -17.71
CA GLY A 100 -3.33 25.38 -18.47
C GLY A 100 -3.85 24.08 -19.11
N LEU A 101 -3.58 22.92 -18.50
CA LEU A 101 -3.94 21.62 -19.05
C LEU A 101 -5.46 21.45 -19.08
N LYS A 102 -5.99 20.97 -20.21
CA LYS A 102 -7.43 20.72 -20.39
C LYS A 102 -7.73 19.23 -20.31
N GLY A 103 -8.86 18.90 -19.70
CA GLY A 103 -9.36 17.52 -19.63
C GLY A 103 -9.69 16.95 -21.02
N LEU A 104 -9.81 15.63 -21.10
CA LEU A 104 -10.19 14.94 -22.34
C LEU A 104 -11.62 15.33 -22.78
N PRO A 105 -11.86 15.47 -24.11
CA PRO A 105 -13.20 15.64 -24.66
C PRO A 105 -14.14 14.51 -24.20
N LYS A 106 -15.42 14.83 -23.93
CA LYS A 106 -16.41 13.87 -23.42
C LYS A 106 -16.60 12.67 -24.36
N GLU A 107 -16.35 12.86 -25.64
CA GLU A 107 -16.50 11.86 -26.70
C GLU A 107 -15.42 10.76 -26.60
N ARG A 108 -14.25 11.08 -26.01
CA ARG A 108 -13.17 10.11 -25.77
C ARG A 108 -13.34 9.35 -24.46
N LEU A 109 -14.26 9.77 -23.59
CA LEU A 109 -14.51 9.09 -22.33
C LEU A 109 -15.35 7.84 -22.56
N PRO A 110 -14.99 6.70 -21.95
CA PRO A 110 -15.83 5.52 -21.98
C PRO A 110 -17.18 5.82 -21.30
N LYS A 111 -18.28 5.39 -21.92
CA LYS A 111 -19.62 5.61 -21.36
C LYS A 111 -19.77 4.82 -20.06
N LEU A 112 -19.86 5.53 -18.93
CA LEU A 112 -19.90 4.94 -17.58
C LEU A 112 -20.94 3.82 -17.46
N GLY A 113 -22.17 4.04 -17.95
CA GLY A 113 -23.24 3.04 -17.91
C GLY A 113 -22.90 1.74 -18.66
N LYS A 114 -22.16 1.82 -19.78
CA LYS A 114 -21.71 0.61 -20.50
C LYS A 114 -20.65 -0.15 -19.70
N VAL A 115 -19.70 0.57 -19.08
CA VAL A 115 -18.63 -0.02 -18.26
C VAL A 115 -19.21 -0.70 -17.02
N VAL A 116 -20.09 -0.01 -16.29
CA VAL A 116 -20.76 -0.55 -15.09
C VAL A 116 -21.63 -1.74 -15.47
N LYS A 117 -22.42 -1.64 -16.54
CA LYS A 117 -23.23 -2.79 -16.99
C LYS A 117 -22.35 -3.97 -17.38
N ALA A 118 -21.20 -3.75 -18.03
CA ALA A 118 -20.31 -4.83 -18.49
C ALA A 118 -19.52 -5.48 -17.34
N ARG A 119 -18.87 -4.68 -16.48
CA ARG A 119 -17.87 -5.13 -15.48
C ARG A 119 -18.20 -4.80 -14.03
N GLY A 120 -19.31 -4.11 -13.75
CA GLY A 120 -19.66 -3.68 -12.40
C GLY A 120 -19.89 -4.82 -11.41
N HIS A 121 -20.25 -6.02 -11.91
CA HIS A 121 -20.39 -7.22 -11.07
C HIS A 121 -19.07 -7.62 -10.39
N LEU A 122 -17.91 -7.30 -10.97
CA LEU A 122 -16.59 -7.60 -10.40
C LEU A 122 -16.27 -6.79 -9.13
N ILE A 123 -17.07 -5.78 -8.79
CA ILE A 123 -16.92 -5.01 -7.54
C ILE A 123 -17.56 -5.76 -6.35
N ILE A 124 -18.54 -6.64 -6.60
CA ILE A 124 -19.29 -7.34 -5.55
C ILE A 124 -18.38 -8.13 -4.59
N PRO A 125 -17.34 -8.88 -5.04
CA PRO A 125 -16.44 -9.57 -4.12
C PRO A 125 -15.68 -8.62 -3.19
N ILE A 126 -15.32 -7.42 -3.68
CA ILE A 126 -14.67 -6.38 -2.86
C ILE A 126 -15.67 -5.87 -1.82
N ILE A 127 -16.91 -5.57 -2.21
CA ILE A 127 -17.96 -5.15 -1.26
C ILE A 127 -18.19 -6.23 -0.20
N GLY A 128 -18.27 -7.49 -0.62
CA GLY A 128 -18.43 -8.62 0.29
C GLY A 128 -17.26 -8.78 1.26
N LEU A 129 -16.02 -8.62 0.79
CA LEU A 129 -14.83 -8.60 1.63
C LEU A 129 -14.91 -7.50 2.69
N VAL A 130 -15.22 -6.27 2.28
CA VAL A 130 -15.33 -5.11 3.19
C VAL A 130 -16.46 -5.31 4.18
N TYR A 131 -17.60 -5.83 3.74
CA TYR A 131 -18.74 -6.15 4.59
C TYR A 131 -18.38 -7.15 5.70
N LEU A 132 -17.67 -8.22 5.36
CA LEU A 132 -17.22 -9.22 6.34
C LEU A 132 -16.22 -8.63 7.35
N LEU A 133 -15.29 -7.79 6.90
CA LEU A 133 -14.35 -7.10 7.79
C LEU A 133 -15.06 -6.13 8.74
N VAL A 134 -16.05 -5.38 8.24
CA VAL A 134 -16.87 -4.45 9.05
C VAL A 134 -17.72 -5.22 10.07
N ARG A 135 -18.20 -6.42 9.72
CA ARG A 135 -18.91 -7.33 10.64
C ARG A 135 -17.99 -7.94 11.71
N GLY A 136 -16.68 -7.73 11.65
CA GLY A 136 -15.71 -8.21 12.63
C GLY A 136 -15.21 -9.63 12.37
N TYR A 137 -15.45 -10.19 11.19
CA TYR A 137 -14.82 -11.46 10.82
C TYR A 137 -13.32 -11.31 10.63
N THR A 138 -12.59 -12.41 10.78
CA THR A 138 -11.14 -12.40 10.60
C THR A 138 -10.77 -12.06 9.15
N PRO A 139 -9.59 -11.44 8.91
CA PRO A 139 -9.10 -11.18 7.56
C PRO A 139 -9.06 -12.42 6.68
N LEU A 140 -8.60 -13.54 7.23
CA LEU A 140 -8.47 -14.81 6.50
C LEU A 140 -9.84 -15.37 6.08
N PHE A 141 -10.83 -15.33 6.98
CA PHE A 141 -12.21 -15.73 6.65
C PHE A 141 -12.81 -14.82 5.57
N SER A 142 -12.60 -13.51 5.69
CA SER A 142 -13.10 -12.53 4.73
C SER A 142 -12.48 -12.71 3.34
N ALA A 143 -11.17 -12.97 3.28
CA ALA A 143 -10.45 -13.25 2.04
C ALA A 143 -10.91 -14.55 1.37
N PHE A 144 -11.10 -15.63 2.14
CA PHE A 144 -11.62 -16.89 1.61
C PHE A 144 -12.97 -16.71 0.92
N TRP A 145 -13.93 -16.09 1.60
CA TRP A 145 -15.25 -15.84 1.02
C TRP A 145 -15.21 -14.86 -0.16
N ALA A 146 -14.30 -13.89 -0.15
CA ALA A 146 -14.10 -12.99 -1.29
C ALA A 146 -13.61 -13.74 -2.54
N ILE A 147 -12.72 -14.73 -2.39
CA ILE A 147 -12.29 -15.60 -3.48
C ILE A 147 -13.46 -16.44 -4.01
N VAL A 148 -14.23 -17.06 -3.12
CA VAL A 148 -15.43 -17.85 -3.49
C VAL A 148 -16.44 -16.98 -4.24
N MET A 149 -16.73 -15.78 -3.73
CA MET A 149 -17.60 -14.81 -4.40
C MET A 149 -17.05 -14.41 -5.77
N SER A 150 -15.75 -14.13 -5.88
CA SER A 150 -15.09 -13.80 -7.14
C SER A 150 -15.30 -14.89 -8.19
N LEU A 151 -15.06 -16.16 -7.82
CA LEU A 151 -15.29 -17.31 -8.71
C LEU A 151 -16.77 -17.40 -9.12
N ALA A 152 -17.69 -17.34 -8.16
CA ALA A 152 -19.13 -17.45 -8.42
C ALA A 152 -19.63 -16.33 -9.36
N ILE A 153 -19.22 -15.10 -9.10
CA ILE A 153 -19.65 -13.92 -9.87
C ILE A 153 -19.01 -13.88 -11.25
N SER A 154 -17.76 -14.33 -11.39
CA SER A 154 -17.09 -14.43 -12.68
C SER A 154 -17.84 -15.37 -13.64
N MET A 155 -18.52 -16.41 -13.11
CA MET A 155 -19.30 -17.37 -13.90
C MET A 155 -20.66 -16.84 -14.40
N VAL A 156 -21.19 -15.74 -13.83
CA VAL A 156 -22.53 -15.20 -14.16
C VAL A 156 -22.60 -14.64 -15.57
N LYS A 157 -21.50 -14.08 -16.09
CA LYS A 157 -21.44 -13.50 -17.43
C LYS A 157 -20.50 -14.26 -18.35
N SER A 158 -20.93 -14.46 -19.59
CA SER A 158 -20.12 -15.07 -20.65
C SER A 158 -18.78 -14.35 -20.87
N GLU A 159 -18.76 -13.02 -20.79
CA GLU A 159 -17.57 -12.19 -20.96
C GLU A 159 -16.49 -12.43 -19.88
N THR A 160 -16.89 -12.82 -18.67
CA THR A 160 -15.99 -13.03 -17.53
C THR A 160 -15.88 -14.50 -17.13
N ARG A 161 -16.54 -15.41 -17.84
CA ARG A 161 -16.61 -16.82 -17.47
C ARG A 161 -15.22 -17.44 -17.47
N LEU A 162 -14.88 -18.09 -16.36
CA LEU A 162 -13.64 -18.84 -16.20
C LEU A 162 -13.78 -20.18 -16.90
N ASN A 163 -12.85 -20.50 -17.79
CA ASN A 163 -12.65 -21.87 -18.30
C ASN A 163 -11.56 -22.56 -17.46
N LEU A 164 -11.41 -23.88 -17.60
CA LEU A 164 -10.39 -24.63 -16.84
C LEU A 164 -8.97 -24.06 -17.02
N LYS A 165 -8.66 -23.56 -18.21
CA LYS A 165 -7.36 -22.93 -18.51
C LYS A 165 -7.14 -21.65 -17.69
N LYS A 166 -8.09 -20.70 -17.73
CA LYS A 166 -8.03 -19.46 -16.95
C LYS A 166 -8.06 -19.71 -15.45
N LEU A 167 -8.75 -20.75 -15.01
CA LEU A 167 -8.73 -21.15 -13.61
C LEU A 167 -7.34 -21.65 -13.22
N GLY A 168 -6.70 -22.48 -14.05
CA GLY A 168 -5.32 -22.90 -13.88
C GLY A 168 -4.34 -21.72 -13.86
N GLU A 169 -4.47 -20.79 -14.81
CA GLU A 169 -3.68 -19.55 -14.86
C GLU A 169 -3.87 -18.71 -13.58
N ALA A 170 -5.10 -18.56 -13.08
CA ALA A 170 -5.37 -17.83 -11.84
C ALA A 170 -4.74 -18.49 -10.60
N PHE A 171 -4.73 -19.82 -10.53
CA PHE A 171 -4.02 -20.55 -9.47
C PHE A 171 -2.51 -20.39 -9.58
N GLU A 172 -1.96 -20.45 -10.80
CA GLU A 172 -0.54 -20.22 -11.06
C GLU A 172 -0.12 -18.80 -10.67
N ASP A 173 -0.88 -17.78 -11.06
CA ASP A 173 -0.65 -16.37 -10.70
C ASP A 173 -0.76 -16.14 -9.19
N GLY A 174 -1.76 -16.76 -8.55
CA GLY A 174 -1.91 -16.74 -7.09
C GLY A 174 -0.71 -17.37 -6.38
N ALA A 175 -0.24 -18.53 -6.85
CA ALA A 175 0.93 -19.21 -6.30
C ALA A 175 2.21 -18.39 -6.50
N LYS A 176 2.45 -17.85 -7.70
CA LYS A 176 3.60 -16.96 -7.98
C LYS A 176 3.59 -15.72 -7.10
N SER A 177 2.42 -15.10 -6.92
CA SER A 177 2.26 -13.94 -6.05
C SER A 177 2.50 -14.28 -4.58
N ALA A 178 2.07 -15.47 -4.13
CA ALA A 178 2.28 -15.94 -2.77
C ALA A 178 3.75 -16.28 -2.47
N LEU A 179 4.52 -16.79 -3.44
CA LEU A 179 5.94 -17.14 -3.25
C LEU A 179 6.78 -15.95 -2.78
N GLY A 180 6.57 -14.77 -3.38
CA GLY A 180 7.28 -13.55 -2.98
C GLY A 180 6.98 -13.13 -1.53
N VAL A 181 5.71 -13.21 -1.13
CA VAL A 181 5.28 -12.92 0.25
C VAL A 181 5.80 -13.97 1.22
N ALA A 182 5.75 -15.25 0.86
CA ALA A 182 6.21 -16.36 1.70
C ALA A 182 7.72 -16.28 1.96
N ALA A 183 8.53 -16.05 0.93
CA ALA A 183 9.98 -15.86 1.08
C ALA A 183 10.31 -14.64 1.95
N ALA A 184 9.62 -13.51 1.73
CA ALA A 184 9.80 -12.31 2.53
C ALA A 184 9.41 -12.51 4.00
N CYS A 185 8.29 -13.18 4.28
CA CYS A 185 7.85 -13.52 5.63
C CYS A 185 8.79 -14.52 6.31
N ALA A 186 9.33 -15.51 5.59
CA ALA A 186 10.29 -16.47 6.12
C ALA A 186 11.60 -15.77 6.53
N CYS A 187 12.15 -14.92 5.66
CA CYS A 187 13.32 -14.10 5.96
C CYS A 187 13.06 -13.13 7.13
N ALA A 188 11.93 -12.42 7.10
CA ALA A 188 11.53 -11.53 8.17
C ALA A 188 11.39 -12.29 9.49
N GLY A 189 10.78 -13.48 9.50
CA GLY A 189 10.63 -14.33 10.69
C GLY A 189 11.97 -14.77 11.29
N MET A 190 12.96 -15.11 10.45
CA MET A 190 14.32 -15.39 10.94
C MET A 190 14.98 -14.15 11.56
N VAL A 191 14.82 -12.98 10.93
CA VAL A 191 15.31 -11.70 11.47
C VAL A 191 14.59 -11.39 12.79
N VAL A 192 13.27 -11.51 12.86
CA VAL A 192 12.47 -11.35 14.09
C VAL A 192 12.97 -12.27 15.19
N GLY A 193 13.14 -13.56 14.89
CA GLY A 193 13.59 -14.56 15.86
C GLY A 193 14.97 -14.22 16.41
N THR A 194 15.93 -13.93 15.54
CA THR A 194 17.29 -13.54 15.96
C THR A 194 17.32 -12.22 16.73
N VAL A 195 16.61 -11.19 16.27
CA VAL A 195 16.53 -9.88 16.93
C VAL A 195 15.87 -9.97 18.30
N THR A 196 14.84 -10.81 18.43
CA THR A 196 14.14 -11.04 19.71
C THR A 196 15.02 -11.81 20.68
N LEU A 197 15.64 -12.92 20.24
CA LEU A 197 16.50 -13.75 21.09
C LEU A 197 17.79 -13.05 21.53
N THR A 198 18.35 -12.18 20.69
CA THR A 198 19.56 -11.40 21.02
C THR A 198 19.27 -10.12 21.81
N GLY A 199 17.99 -9.72 21.91
CA GLY A 199 17.58 -8.44 22.48
C GLY A 199 18.01 -7.22 21.66
N LEU A 200 18.42 -7.40 20.40
CA LEU A 200 18.87 -6.31 19.53
C LEU A 200 17.74 -5.30 19.28
N GLY A 201 16.50 -5.75 19.17
CA GLY A 201 15.34 -4.89 18.92
C GLY A 201 15.16 -3.86 20.04
N LEU A 202 15.21 -4.33 21.30
CA LEU A 202 15.16 -3.47 22.48
C LEU A 202 16.38 -2.53 22.56
N LYS A 203 17.58 -3.00 22.19
CA LYS A 203 18.76 -2.12 22.17
C LYS A 203 18.63 -0.98 21.15
N ILE A 204 18.08 -1.26 19.97
CA ILE A 204 17.85 -0.24 18.94
C ILE A 204 16.76 0.72 19.39
N ALA A 205 15.65 0.21 19.94
CA ALA A 205 14.58 1.03 20.48
C ALA A 205 15.10 1.98 21.58
N ASN A 206 15.84 1.45 22.56
CA ASN A 206 16.48 2.25 23.60
C ASN A 206 17.49 3.25 23.02
N GLY A 207 18.26 2.86 22.00
CA GLY A 207 19.16 3.76 21.29
C GLY A 207 18.43 4.96 20.69
N LEU A 208 17.26 4.77 20.08
CA LEU A 208 16.43 5.86 19.55
C LEU A 208 15.91 6.79 20.66
N VAL A 209 15.51 6.23 21.81
CA VAL A 209 15.09 7.02 22.98
C VAL A 209 16.26 7.82 23.56
N MET A 210 17.44 7.21 23.66
CA MET A 210 18.66 7.86 24.14
C MET A 210 19.11 9.00 23.21
N LEU A 211 19.08 8.78 21.89
CA LEU A 211 19.34 9.83 20.90
C LEU A 211 18.34 10.98 21.01
N GLY A 212 17.07 10.66 21.27
CA GLY A 212 16.04 11.65 21.55
C GLY A 212 16.13 12.29 22.94
N GLN A 213 17.06 11.86 23.79
CA GLN A 213 17.21 12.30 25.19
C GLN A 213 15.91 12.19 26.01
N GLY A 214 15.08 11.20 25.69
CA GLY A 214 13.74 11.03 26.29
C GLY A 214 12.68 12.02 25.82
N ASN A 215 13.00 12.94 24.91
CA ASN A 215 12.04 13.85 24.30
C ASN A 215 11.28 13.13 23.18
N LEU A 216 9.95 13.03 23.33
CA LEU A 216 9.07 12.38 22.37
C LEU A 216 9.24 12.89 20.93
N MET A 217 9.35 14.21 20.72
CA MET A 217 9.47 14.78 19.36
C MET A 217 10.80 14.40 18.69
N LEU A 218 11.90 14.42 19.44
CA LEU A 218 13.19 13.99 18.91
C LEU A 218 13.20 12.49 18.63
N THR A 219 12.63 11.67 19.52
CA THR A 219 12.52 10.22 19.29
C THR A 219 11.60 9.91 18.10
N LEU A 220 10.51 10.64 17.88
CA LEU A 220 9.69 10.52 16.66
C LEU A 220 10.51 10.85 15.41
N PHE A 221 11.33 11.90 15.44
CA PHE A 221 12.20 12.28 14.32
C PHE A 221 13.25 11.20 14.01
N PHE A 222 13.97 10.68 15.01
CA PHE A 222 14.93 9.59 14.80
C PHE A 222 14.25 8.29 14.39
N THR A 223 13.09 7.98 14.97
CA THR A 223 12.26 6.82 14.59
C THR A 223 11.78 6.94 13.14
N MET A 224 11.43 8.14 12.67
CA MET A 224 11.09 8.39 11.26
C MET A 224 12.27 8.05 10.35
N ILE A 225 13.47 8.57 10.65
CA ILE A 225 14.69 8.29 9.87
C ILE A 225 14.97 6.78 9.86
N ALA A 226 14.96 6.15 11.04
CA ALA A 226 15.15 4.71 11.16
C ALA A 226 14.09 3.93 10.37
N SER A 227 12.84 4.38 10.38
CA SER A 227 11.75 3.73 9.64
C SER A 227 11.94 3.81 8.13
N ILE A 228 12.43 4.94 7.64
CA ILE A 228 12.78 5.12 6.22
C ILE A 228 13.96 4.22 5.86
N LEU A 229 15.04 4.25 6.65
CA LEU A 229 16.27 3.49 6.36
C LEU A 229 16.08 1.98 6.45
N LEU A 230 15.40 1.50 7.49
CA LEU A 230 15.14 0.07 7.68
C LEU A 230 14.05 -0.44 6.74
N GLY A 231 13.19 0.43 6.22
CA GLY A 231 12.16 0.08 5.24
C GLY A 231 12.67 -0.05 3.80
N MET A 232 13.92 0.32 3.54
CA MET A 232 14.54 0.38 2.21
C MET A 232 14.52 -0.97 1.49
N GLY A 233 13.91 -1.03 0.31
CA GLY A 233 14.01 -2.17 -0.61
C GLY A 233 13.27 -3.44 -0.17
N LEU A 234 12.46 -3.36 0.89
CA LEU A 234 11.71 -4.50 1.42
C LEU A 234 10.24 -4.44 1.02
N PRO A 235 9.56 -5.60 0.84
CA PRO A 235 8.11 -5.65 0.75
C PRO A 235 7.44 -5.03 1.98
N THR A 236 6.27 -4.41 1.80
CA THR A 236 5.56 -3.66 2.86
C THR A 236 5.22 -4.49 4.10
N THR A 237 4.96 -5.78 3.92
CA THR A 237 4.77 -6.70 5.05
C THR A 237 6.06 -6.92 5.83
N ALA A 238 7.19 -7.15 5.13
CA ALA A 238 8.49 -7.40 5.75
C ALA A 238 9.01 -6.16 6.49
N LYS A 239 8.90 -4.96 5.89
CA LYS A 239 9.28 -3.72 6.59
C LYS A 239 8.45 -3.49 7.84
N TYR A 240 7.14 -3.73 7.80
CA TYR A 240 6.29 -3.58 8.98
C TYR A 240 6.73 -4.49 10.11
N ILE A 241 6.98 -5.77 9.81
CA ILE A 241 7.45 -6.75 10.79
C ILE A 241 8.74 -6.26 11.47
N ILE A 242 9.75 -5.89 10.69
CA ILE A 242 11.05 -5.41 11.22
C ILE A 242 10.88 -4.15 12.07
N LEU A 243 10.15 -3.15 11.56
CA LEU A 243 9.94 -1.89 12.25
C LEU A 243 9.12 -2.05 13.53
N SER A 244 8.14 -2.96 13.55
CA SER A 244 7.31 -3.21 14.73
C SER A 244 8.12 -3.73 15.93
N ILE A 245 9.26 -4.36 15.67
CA ILE A 245 10.13 -4.92 16.71
C ILE A 245 11.25 -3.95 17.08
N MET A 246 11.77 -3.21 16.11
CA MET A 246 12.98 -2.38 16.31
C MET A 246 12.67 -0.92 16.62
N ALA A 247 11.52 -0.40 16.16
CA ALA A 247 11.22 1.03 16.18
C ALA A 247 9.94 1.34 16.97
N ALA A 248 8.88 0.54 16.85
CA ALA A 248 7.64 0.79 17.59
C ALA A 248 7.82 0.82 19.13
N PRO A 249 8.64 -0.06 19.76
CA PRO A 249 8.82 -0.04 21.21
C PRO A 249 9.38 1.30 21.71
N ALA A 250 10.26 1.96 20.95
CA ALA A 250 10.83 3.26 21.33
C ALA A 250 9.76 4.34 21.55
N LEU A 251 8.67 4.29 20.79
CA LEU A 251 7.56 5.22 20.93
C LEU A 251 6.61 4.80 22.04
N VAL A 252 6.35 3.50 22.18
CA VAL A 252 5.49 2.94 23.22
C VAL A 252 6.09 3.20 24.62
N ASP A 253 7.41 3.06 24.76
CA ASP A 253 8.14 3.33 26.00
C ASP A 253 8.04 4.80 26.43
N LEU A 254 7.85 5.71 25.48
CA LEU A 254 7.59 7.14 25.73
C LEU A 254 6.10 7.48 25.91
N GLY A 255 5.24 6.46 26.06
CA GLY A 255 3.82 6.62 26.34
C GLY A 255 2.92 6.81 25.11
N VAL A 256 3.45 6.62 23.89
CA VAL A 256 2.62 6.65 22.67
C VAL A 256 1.74 5.41 22.62
N GLN A 257 0.46 5.59 22.27
CA GLN A 257 -0.46 4.47 22.11
C GLN A 257 0.08 3.47 21.05
N PRO A 258 0.04 2.14 21.31
CA PRO A 258 0.58 1.13 20.40
C PRO A 258 0.08 1.24 18.96
N LEU A 259 -1.23 1.45 18.76
CA LEU A 259 -1.78 1.63 17.41
C LEU A 259 -1.17 2.84 16.68
N ALA A 260 -1.01 3.97 17.38
CA ALA A 260 -0.43 5.18 16.81
C ALA A 260 1.06 4.97 16.49
N ALA A 261 1.82 4.32 17.37
CA ALA A 261 3.23 3.99 17.14
C ALA A 261 3.40 3.07 15.91
N HIS A 262 2.56 2.05 15.80
CA HIS A 262 2.59 1.10 14.68
C HIS A 262 2.16 1.73 13.34
N LEU A 263 1.15 2.62 13.35
CA LEU A 263 0.80 3.39 12.15
C LEU A 263 1.89 4.37 11.76
N PHE A 264 2.54 5.02 12.74
CA PHE A 264 3.64 5.95 12.50
C PHE A 264 4.80 5.28 11.77
N ILE A 265 5.29 4.15 12.28
CA ILE A 265 6.39 3.41 11.62
C ILE A 265 5.96 2.87 10.25
N LEU A 266 4.69 2.46 10.10
CA LEU A 266 4.17 1.96 8.82
C LEU A 266 4.14 3.07 7.78
N TYR A 267 3.70 4.27 8.15
CA TYR A 267 3.63 5.42 7.24
C TYR A 267 5.01 5.81 6.73
N PHE A 268 5.99 5.93 7.62
CA PHE A 268 7.36 6.27 7.20
C PHE A 268 8.05 5.12 6.46
N GLY A 269 7.78 3.87 6.84
CA GLY A 269 8.22 2.71 6.07
C GLY A 269 7.59 2.70 4.67
N VAL A 270 6.34 3.12 4.50
CA VAL A 270 5.67 3.26 3.20
C VAL A 270 6.26 4.40 2.38
N ILE A 271 6.53 5.55 3.00
CA ILE A 271 7.16 6.69 2.34
C ILE A 271 8.62 6.41 1.93
N ALA A 272 9.29 5.43 2.52
CA ALA A 272 10.61 4.96 2.08
C ALA A 272 10.65 4.59 0.59
N ASP A 273 9.52 4.12 0.04
CA ASP A 273 9.41 3.76 -1.39
C ASP A 273 9.48 4.98 -2.33
N LEU A 274 9.34 6.20 -1.79
CA LEU A 274 9.44 7.48 -2.50
C LEU A 274 10.71 8.26 -2.15
N THR A 275 11.39 7.90 -1.07
CA THR A 275 12.47 8.70 -0.50
C THR A 275 13.83 8.10 -0.87
N PRO A 276 14.84 8.90 -1.27
CA PRO A 276 16.21 8.43 -1.40
C PRO A 276 16.68 7.78 -0.07
N PRO A 277 17.48 6.70 -0.11
CA PRO A 277 18.34 6.29 -1.24
C PRO A 277 17.73 5.28 -2.22
N VAL A 278 16.63 4.59 -1.85
CA VAL A 278 16.11 3.49 -2.69
C VAL A 278 14.95 3.90 -3.58
N ALA A 279 14.02 4.75 -3.09
CA ALA A 279 12.93 5.34 -3.88
C ALA A 279 12.29 4.40 -4.95
N VAL A 280 12.08 3.11 -4.64
CA VAL A 280 11.84 2.05 -5.64
C VAL A 280 10.62 2.36 -6.52
N ALA A 281 9.56 2.91 -5.92
CA ALA A 281 8.36 3.27 -6.65
C ALA A 281 8.60 4.48 -7.56
N ALA A 282 9.43 5.44 -7.14
CA ALA A 282 9.80 6.57 -7.98
C ALA A 282 10.67 6.13 -9.17
N TYR A 283 11.63 5.21 -8.98
CA TYR A 283 12.42 4.63 -10.06
C TYR A 283 11.57 3.89 -11.08
N ALA A 284 10.63 3.06 -10.61
CA ALA A 284 9.69 2.37 -11.49
C ALA A 284 8.82 3.37 -12.29
N GLY A 285 8.31 4.41 -11.64
CA GLY A 285 7.53 5.46 -12.28
C GLY A 285 8.32 6.25 -13.32
N ALA A 286 9.57 6.61 -12.99
CA ALA A 286 10.48 7.30 -13.91
C ALA A 286 10.79 6.45 -15.16
N GLY A 287 11.03 5.15 -14.97
CA GLY A 287 11.27 4.20 -16.06
C GLY A 287 10.09 4.13 -17.04
N ILE A 288 8.86 4.05 -16.53
CA ILE A 288 7.65 4.04 -17.38
C ILE A 288 7.42 5.40 -18.05
N ALA A 289 7.75 6.49 -17.36
CA ALA A 289 7.60 7.83 -17.90
C ALA A 289 8.60 8.16 -19.02
N GLY A 290 9.73 7.45 -19.10
CA GLY A 290 10.92 7.88 -19.86
C GLY A 290 11.56 9.14 -19.25
N GLY A 291 11.34 9.33 -17.94
CA GLY A 291 11.84 10.44 -17.14
C GLY A 291 13.30 10.26 -16.75
N ASN A 292 13.89 11.29 -16.15
CA ASN A 292 15.18 11.10 -15.48
C ASN A 292 14.94 10.43 -14.11
N SER A 293 15.60 9.30 -13.89
CA SER A 293 15.54 8.55 -12.63
C SER A 293 16.52 9.06 -11.56
N MET A 294 17.43 9.97 -11.90
CA MET A 294 18.43 10.56 -11.00
C MET A 294 18.31 12.08 -10.90
#